data_AF-A0A937WJF7-F1
#
_entry.id   AF-A0A937WJF7-F1
#
_cell.length_a   1.000
_cell.length_b   1.000
_cell.length_c   1.000
_cell.angle_alpha   90.00
_cell.angle_beta   90.00
_cell.angle_gamma   90.00
#
_symmetry.space_group_name_H-M   'P 1'
#
loop_
_entity.id
_entity.type
_entity.pdbx_description
1 polymer ?
#
loop_
_entity_poly.entity_id
_entity_poly.type
_entity_poly.pdbx_seq_one_letter_code
_entity_poly.pdbx_strand_id
1 'polypeptide(L)'
;MPIVQIRMTDAPVRVRIGAEEVIVHTEFQTETSQVPMELRFAEYVGRLIREYRIPVYVTVIYLGESAGINDPGGYQYAFDNTFSYSLRYQVIRFPEINGQEILLRQSSGNA
;
A
#
# COMPACT_ATOMS: atom_id res chain seq x y z
N MET A 1 28.25 -14.07 -3.41
CA MET A 1 26.80 -14.05 -3.15
C MET A 1 26.42 -12.65 -2.70
N PRO A 2 25.38 -12.01 -3.26
CA PRO A 2 24.92 -10.71 -2.79
C PRO A 2 24.31 -10.86 -1.39
N ILE A 3 24.62 -9.91 -0.51
CA ILE A 3 23.98 -9.81 0.81
C ILE A 3 22.73 -8.96 0.63
N VAL A 4 21.56 -9.57 0.79
CA VAL A 4 20.28 -8.84 0.80
C VAL A 4 20.00 -8.40 2.23
N GLN A 5 19.91 -7.08 2.47
CA GLN A 5 19.47 -6.51 3.75
C GLN A 5 18.05 -5.97 3.58
N ILE A 6 17.10 -6.56 4.31
CA ILE A 6 15.72 -6.08 4.38
C ILE A 6 15.67 -5.02 5.49
N ARG A 7 15.40 -3.76 5.13
CA ARG A 7 15.11 -2.68 6.08
C ARG A 7 13.62 -2.37 6.05
N MET A 8 12.89 -2.74 7.09
CA MET A 8 11.54 -2.22 7.33
C MET A 8 11.66 -0.80 7.87
N THR A 9 11.11 0.17 7.14
CA THR A 9 11.04 1.57 7.56
C THR A 9 9.57 1.95 7.64
N ASP A 10 8.91 1.65 8.76
CA ASP A 10 7.52 2.05 9.00
C ASP A 10 7.47 3.52 9.43
N ALA A 11 7.50 4.43 8.45
CA ALA A 11 7.36 5.85 8.71
C ALA A 11 6.02 6.35 8.14
N PRO A 12 4.97 6.54 8.96
CA PRO A 12 3.82 7.34 8.55
C PRO A 12 4.29 8.78 8.33
N VAL A 13 4.00 9.34 7.16
CA VAL A 13 4.33 10.72 6.81
C VAL A 13 3.07 11.56 6.87
N ARG A 14 3.12 12.66 7.61
CA ARG A 14 2.04 13.65 7.65
C ARG A 14 2.18 14.59 6.45
N VAL A 15 1.17 14.64 5.60
CA VAL A 15 1.19 15.39 4.34
C VAL A 15 -0.04 16.29 4.28
N ARG A 16 0.12 17.49 3.69
CA ARG A 16 -1.00 18.38 3.36
C ARG A 16 -1.29 18.29 1.87
N ILE A 17 -2.49 17.86 1.50
CA ILE A 17 -2.98 17.75 0.12
C ILE A 17 -4.10 18.79 -0.05
N GLY A 18 -3.78 19.90 -0.72
CA GLY A 18 -4.68 21.05 -0.79
C GLY A 18 -4.98 21.62 0.61
N ALA A 19 -6.25 21.53 1.02
CA ALA A 19 -6.73 21.96 2.32
C ALA A 19 -6.78 20.83 3.37
N GLU A 20 -6.58 19.57 2.97
CA GLU A 20 -6.68 18.41 3.86
C GLU A 20 -5.30 17.99 4.38
N GLU A 21 -5.27 17.57 5.64
CA GLU A 21 -4.10 16.97 6.25
C GLU A 21 -4.32 15.47 6.44
N VAL A 22 -3.37 14.67 6.01
CA VAL A 22 -3.51 13.22 5.91
C VAL A 22 -2.23 12.53 6.36
N ILE A 23 -2.35 11.30 6.82
CA ILE A 23 -1.21 10.39 6.97
C ILE A 23 -1.08 9.58 5.69
N VAL A 24 0.12 9.53 5.14
CA VAL A 24 0.49 8.64 4.04
C VAL A 24 1.46 7.60 4.58
N HIS A 25 1.18 6.33 4.32
CA HIS A 25 2.10 5.24 4.59
C HIS A 25 2.31 4.42 3.31
N THR A 26 3.58 4.13 3.02
CA THR A 26 3.97 3.30 1.88
C THR A 26 4.80 2.15 2.40
N GLU A 27 4.35 0.93 2.09
CA GLU A 27 5.06 -0.30 2.44
C GLU A 27 5.65 -0.94 1.17
N PHE A 28 6.90 -1.38 1.24
CA PHE A 28 7.55 -2.11 0.16
C PHE A 28 7.70 -3.58 0.54
N GLN A 29 7.33 -4.48 -0.37
CA GLN A 29 7.39 -5.92 -0.15
C GLN A 29 8.10 -6.61 -1.32
N THR A 30 9.17 -7.35 -1.03
CA THR A 30 9.88 -8.16 -2.03
C THR A 30 9.39 -9.60 -2.06
N GLU A 31 8.72 -10.05 -1.00
CA GLU A 31 8.21 -11.41 -0.82
C GLU A 31 6.76 -11.36 -0.32
N THR A 32 6.08 -12.50 -0.33
CA THR A 32 4.76 -12.62 0.28
C THR A 32 4.91 -12.68 1.80
N SER A 33 4.25 -11.74 2.47
CA SER A 33 4.18 -11.68 3.93
C SER A 33 3.51 -12.94 4.52
N GLN A 34 4.00 -13.42 5.66
CA GLN A 34 3.41 -14.58 6.36
C GLN A 34 1.99 -14.29 6.86
N VAL A 35 1.76 -13.06 7.34
CA VAL A 35 0.41 -12.56 7.65
C VAL A 35 -0.13 -11.85 6.41
N PRO A 36 -1.35 -12.17 5.96
CA PRO A 36 -1.99 -11.48 4.83
C PRO A 36 -1.99 -9.97 5.00
N MET A 37 -1.71 -9.24 3.92
CA MET A 37 -1.50 -7.79 3.94
C MET A 37 -2.77 -7.05 4.42
N GLU A 38 -3.94 -7.53 4.03
CA GLU A 38 -5.23 -6.98 4.41
C GLU A 38 -5.46 -7.02 5.92
N LEU A 39 -5.00 -8.07 6.61
CA LEU A 39 -5.09 -8.18 8.05
C LEU A 39 -4.11 -7.23 8.75
N ARG A 40 -2.88 -7.14 8.23
CA ARG A 40 -1.87 -6.20 8.72
C ARG A 40 -2.35 -4.76 8.62
N PHE A 41 -2.93 -4.37 7.48
CA PHE A 41 -3.46 -3.02 7.32
C PHE A 41 -4.75 -2.76 8.08
N ALA A 42 -5.62 -3.75 8.29
CA ALA A 42 -6.77 -3.59 9.18
C ALA A 42 -6.33 -3.17 10.60
N GLU A 43 -5.29 -3.82 11.14
CA GLU A 43 -4.69 -3.46 12.43
C GLU A 43 -3.99 -2.09 12.36
N TYR A 44 -3.06 -1.93 11.41
CA TYR A 44 -2.17 -0.78 11.33
C TYR A 44 -2.92 0.53 11.05
N VAL A 45 -3.87 0.52 10.12
CA VAL A 45 -4.70 1.70 9.81
C VAL A 45 -5.56 2.07 11.02
N GLY A 46 -6.15 1.09 11.70
CA GLY A 46 -6.87 1.33 12.95
C GLY A 46 -6.01 2.03 14.00
N ARG A 47 -4.74 1.60 14.14
CA ARG A 47 -3.78 2.25 15.04
C ARG A 47 -3.48 3.69 14.63
N LEU A 48 -3.24 3.96 13.35
CA LEU A 48 -2.95 5.32 12.84
C LEU A 48 -4.16 6.25 12.97
N ILE A 49 -5.38 5.78 12.66
CA ILE A 49 -6.60 6.57 12.84
C ILE A 49 -6.78 6.94 14.32
N ARG A 50 -6.54 5.99 15.23
CA ARG A 50 -6.62 6.25 16.68
C ARG A 50 -5.63 7.32 17.14
N GLU A 51 -4.41 7.29 16.62
CA GLU A 51 -3.30 8.17 17.00
C GLU A 51 -3.44 9.57 16.42
N TYR A 52 -3.66 9.69 15.10
CA TYR A 52 -3.59 10.97 14.40
C TYR A 52 -4.96 11.64 14.19
N ARG A 53 -6.06 10.87 14.23
CA ARG A 53 -7.44 11.38 14.07
C ARG A 53 -7.69 12.16 12.77
N ILE A 54 -6.89 11.88 11.74
CA ILE A 54 -7.00 12.42 10.38
C ILE A 54 -7.03 11.24 9.38
N PRO A 55 -7.44 11.47 8.12
CA PRO A 55 -7.44 10.41 7.10
C PRO A 55 -6.08 9.74 6.93
N VAL A 56 -6.08 8.43 6.70
CA VAL A 56 -4.89 7.61 6.51
C VAL A 56 -4.97 6.95 5.14
N TYR A 57 -3.98 7.21 4.29
CA TYR A 57 -3.82 6.59 2.99
C TYR A 57 -2.66 5.61 3.04
N VAL A 58 -2.92 4.39 2.60
CA VAL A 58 -1.92 3.33 2.58
C VAL A 58 -1.72 2.83 1.16
N THR A 59 -0.46 2.60 0.80
CA THR A 59 -0.07 1.96 -0.44
C THR A 59 0.93 0.85 -0.13
N VAL A 60 0.72 -0.33 -0.68
CA VAL A 60 1.73 -1.40 -0.70
C VAL A 60 2.28 -1.55 -2.11
N ILE A 61 3.61 -1.60 -2.21
CA ILE A 61 4.34 -1.76 -3.46
C ILE A 61 5.07 -3.09 -3.41
N TYR A 62 4.60 -4.04 -4.23
CA TYR A 62 5.24 -5.33 -4.41
C TYR A 62 6.31 -5.25 -5.49
N LEU A 63 7.53 -5.63 -5.13
CA LEU A 63 8.71 -5.60 -6.01
C LEU A 63 9.08 -6.98 -6.56
N GLY A 64 8.70 -8.07 -5.87
CA GLY A 64 8.96 -9.43 -6.32
C GLY A 64 7.86 -9.96 -7.24
N GLU A 65 8.23 -10.74 -8.26
CA GLU A 65 7.30 -11.29 -9.28
C GLU A 65 6.15 -12.10 -8.68
N SER A 66 6.39 -12.79 -7.56
CA SER A 66 5.38 -13.60 -6.86
C SER A 66 4.79 -12.92 -5.63
N ALA A 67 5.27 -11.73 -5.27
CA ALA A 67 4.85 -11.05 -4.04
C ALA A 67 3.47 -10.41 -4.21
N GLY A 68 2.56 -10.67 -3.28
CA GLY A 68 1.27 -9.98 -3.24
C GLY A 68 0.31 -10.31 -4.37
N ILE A 69 0.52 -11.40 -5.12
CA ILE A 69 -0.39 -11.85 -6.20
C ILE A 69 -1.84 -11.93 -5.71
N ASN A 70 -2.04 -12.40 -4.49
CA ASN A 70 -3.36 -12.59 -3.90
C ASN A 70 -3.83 -11.43 -3.01
N ASP A 71 -3.09 -10.32 -2.93
CA ASP A 71 -3.50 -9.17 -2.12
C ASP A 71 -4.72 -8.47 -2.75
N PRO A 72 -5.89 -8.46 -2.08
CA PRO A 72 -7.11 -7.89 -2.64
C PRO A 72 -7.15 -6.35 -2.63
N GLY A 73 -6.19 -5.69 -1.97
CA GLY A 73 -6.20 -4.23 -1.79
C GLY A 73 -7.21 -3.73 -0.76
N GLY A 74 -7.67 -4.60 0.13
CA GLY A 74 -8.61 -4.21 1.17
C GLY A 74 -8.99 -5.33 2.12
N TYR A 75 -9.43 -4.93 3.30
CA TYR A 75 -10.04 -5.81 4.28
C TYR A 75 -11.54 -5.58 4.31
N GLN A 76 -12.33 -6.65 4.32
CA GLN A 76 -13.78 -6.57 4.46
C GLN A 76 -14.27 -7.56 5.50
N TYR A 77 -15.11 -7.06 6.41
CA TYR A 77 -15.84 -7.84 7.38
C TYR A 77 -17.32 -7.50 7.27
N ALA A 78 -18.17 -8.51 7.24
CA ALA A 78 -19.62 -8.35 7.24
C ALA A 78 -20.25 -9.41 8.16
N PHE A 79 -21.26 -9.00 8.93
CA PHE A 79 -22.01 -9.89 9.82
C PHE A 79 -23.52 -9.66 9.65
N ASP A 80 -24.23 -10.74 9.34
CA ASP A 80 -25.70 -10.83 9.23
C ASP A 80 -26.39 -9.67 8.50
N ASN A 81 -25.74 -9.08 7.50
CA ASN A 81 -26.21 -7.88 6.77
C ASN A 81 -26.56 -6.66 7.65
N THR A 82 -26.18 -6.69 8.93
CA THR A 82 -26.47 -5.62 9.91
C THR A 82 -25.24 -4.77 10.19
N PHE A 83 -24.05 -5.37 10.06
CA PHE A 83 -22.79 -4.71 10.31
C PHE A 83 -21.81 -4.99 9.19
N SER A 84 -21.14 -3.95 8.71
CA SER A 84 -20.02 -4.10 7.80
C SER A 84 -18.92 -3.11 8.14
N TYR A 85 -17.69 -3.58 7.96
CA TYR A 85 -16.49 -2.77 8.03
C TYR A 85 -15.65 -3.06 6.80
N SER A 86 -15.19 -2.00 6.15
CA SER A 86 -14.33 -2.12 4.97
C SER A 86 -13.19 -1.13 5.05
N LEU A 87 -12.00 -1.61 4.77
CA LEU A 87 -10.79 -0.84 4.57
C LEU A 87 -10.30 -1.09 3.14
N ARG A 88 -9.91 -0.02 2.43
CA ARG A 88 -9.27 -0.12 1.11
C ARG A 88 -7.93 0.59 1.14
N TYR A 89 -6.97 0.04 0.41
CA TYR A 89 -5.64 0.61 0.23
C TYR A 89 -5.16 0.35 -1.19
N GLN A 90 -4.17 1.12 -1.65
CA GLN A 90 -3.64 0.97 -2.98
C GLN A 90 -2.65 -0.20 -3.01
N VAL A 91 -2.81 -1.10 -3.99
CA VAL A 91 -1.82 -2.14 -4.31
C VAL A 91 -1.14 -1.75 -5.61
N ILE A 92 0.18 -1.76 -5.61
CA ILE A 92 1.00 -1.58 -6.81
C ILE A 92 1.89 -2.82 -6.94
N ARG A 93 1.76 -3.53 -8.06
CA ARG A 93 2.63 -4.67 -8.39
C ARG A 93 3.63 -4.21 -9.43
N PHE A 94 4.82 -3.84 -8.97
CA PHE A 94 5.85 -3.29 -9.84
C PHE A 94 6.23 -4.20 -11.02
N PRO A 95 6.33 -5.53 -10.85
CA PRO A 95 6.60 -6.45 -11.97
C PRO A 95 5.52 -6.48 -13.06
N GLU A 96 4.29 -6.09 -12.74
CA GLU A 96 3.18 -6.04 -13.72
C GLU A 96 3.19 -4.74 -14.53
N ILE A 97 3.99 -3.76 -14.11
CA ILE A 97 4.13 -2.49 -14.81
C ILE A 97 5.08 -2.67 -15.98
N ASN A 98 4.60 -2.41 -17.20
CA ASN A 98 5.47 -2.30 -18.36
C ASN A 98 6.31 -1.01 -18.28
N GLY A 99 7.47 -1.09 -17.64
CA GLY A 99 8.36 0.05 -17.44
C GLY A 99 8.81 0.71 -18.76
N GLN A 100 8.99 -0.09 -19.82
CA GLN A 100 9.39 0.43 -21.13
C GLN A 100 8.31 1.35 -21.72
N GLU A 101 7.04 0.97 -21.59
CA GLU A 101 5.93 1.78 -22.06
C GLU A 101 5.84 3.12 -21.30
N ILE A 102 6.09 3.12 -20.00
CA ILE A 102 6.11 4.35 -19.18
C ILE A 102 7.21 5.30 -19.66
N LEU A 103 8.42 4.79 -19.88
CA LEU A 103 9.56 5.61 -20.33
C LEU A 103 9.29 6.22 -21.72
N LEU A 104 8.68 5.46 -22.63
CA LEU A 104 8.32 5.93 -23.97
C LEU A 104 7.19 6.96 -23.96
N ARG A 105 6.23 6.87 -23.03
CA ARG A 105 5.19 7.88 -22.85
C ARG A 105 5.76 9.22 -22.36
N GLN A 106 6.80 9.20 -21.52
CA GLN A 106 7.43 10.42 -21.01
C GLN A 106 8.31 11.13 -22.05
N SER A 107 8.94 10.40 -22.98
CA SER A 107 9.70 11.01 -24.06
C SER A 107 8.82 11.67 -25.14
N SER A 108 7.57 11.22 -25.26
CA SER A 108 6.60 11.74 -26.24
C SER A 108 5.93 13.05 -25.84
N GLY A 109 6.10 13.51 -24.59
CA GLY A 109 5.56 14.78 -24.08
C GLY A 109 6.50 15.99 -24.24
N ASN A 110 7.69 15.81 -24.82
CA ASN A 110 8.71 16.84 -25.04
C ASN A 110 9.03 17.07 -26.53
N ALA A 111 8.10 16.75 -27.44
CA ALA A 111 8.24 16.98 -28.88
C ALA A 111 7.19 17.97 -29.39
#